data_AF-A0A6A9Q9C8-F1
#
_entry.id   AF-A0A6A9Q9C8-F1
#
_cell.length_a   1.000
_cell.length_b   1.000
_cell.length_c   1.000
_cell.angle_alpha   90.00
_cell.angle_beta   90.00
_cell.angle_gamma   90.00
#
_symmetry.space_group_name_H-M   'P 1'
#
loop_
_entity.id
_entity.type
_entity.pdbx_description
1 polymer ?
#
loop_
_entity_poly.entity_id
_entity_poly.type
_entity_poly.pdbx_seq_one_letter_code
_entity_poly.pdbx_strand_id
1 'polypeptide(L)'
;MVKLINWKKAPREERVKAKRLLKEDDYDIYIILLQNRKFVEYFKSHDIDSGEKLLIRKEKKGNVMKEIKRLKEEGFSIKLVIFSL
;
A
#
# COMPACT_ATOMS: atom_id res chain seq x y z
N MET A 1 -7.39 10.33 3.40
CA MET A 1 -6.75 11.05 2.28
C MET A 1 -6.08 10.03 1.38
N VAL A 2 -6.20 10.18 0.05
CA VAL A 2 -5.53 9.34 -0.95
C VAL A 2 -4.35 10.13 -1.51
N LYS A 3 -3.16 9.50 -1.56
CA LYS A 3 -1.94 10.08 -2.13
C LYS A 3 -1.39 9.14 -3.20
N LEU A 4 -1.20 9.64 -4.41
CA LEU A 4 -0.49 8.91 -5.46
C LEU A 4 1.01 9.15 -5.30
N ILE A 5 1.80 8.08 -5.30
CA ILE A 5 3.25 8.12 -5.13
C ILE A 5 3.88 7.53 -6.39
N ASN A 6 4.46 8.40 -7.22
CA ASN A 6 5.40 7.96 -8.25
C ASN A 6 6.74 7.66 -7.58
N TRP A 7 7.13 6.40 -7.52
CA TRP A 7 8.32 6.00 -6.75
C TRP A 7 9.61 6.63 -7.29
N LYS A 8 9.71 6.90 -8.61
CA LYS A 8 10.88 7.58 -9.19
C LYS A 8 10.97 9.04 -8.74
N LYS A 9 9.82 9.71 -8.55
CA LYS A 9 9.73 11.13 -8.20
C LYS A 9 9.58 11.40 -6.69
N ALA A 10 9.28 10.37 -5.89
CA ALA A 10 9.09 10.52 -4.44
C ALA A 10 10.39 10.92 -3.70
N PRO A 11 10.30 11.64 -2.57
CA PRO A 11 11.44 11.91 -1.68
C PRO A 11 12.18 10.62 -1.28
N ARG A 12 13.48 10.72 -0.95
CA ARG A 12 14.35 9.54 -0.74
C ARG A 12 13.78 8.53 0.26
N GLU A 13 13.23 8.99 1.38
CA GLU A 13 12.63 8.12 2.40
C GLU A 13 11.38 7.38 1.89
N GLU A 14 10.46 8.09 1.26
CA GLU A 14 9.26 7.48 0.64
C GLU A 14 9.64 6.53 -0.49
N ARG A 15 10.70 6.86 -1.25
CA ARG A 15 11.22 6.04 -2.35
C ARG A 15 11.80 4.71 -1.86
N VAL A 16 12.56 4.70 -0.76
CA VAL A 16 13.08 3.46 -0.17
C VAL A 16 11.94 2.55 0.26
N LYS A 17 10.93 3.10 0.96
CA LYS A 17 9.74 2.37 1.38
C LYS A 17 8.94 1.85 0.18
N ALA A 18 8.69 2.69 -0.81
CA ALA A 18 7.98 2.34 -2.04
C ALA A 18 8.71 1.23 -2.83
N LYS A 19 10.03 1.38 -3.02
CA LYS A 19 10.87 0.41 -3.73
C LYS A 19 10.85 -0.96 -3.06
N ARG A 20 10.82 -0.99 -1.72
CA ARG A 20 10.70 -2.24 -0.95
C ARG A 20 9.34 -2.92 -1.21
N LEU A 21 8.25 -2.19 -1.04
CA LEU A 21 6.89 -2.67 -1.29
C LEU A 21 6.65 -3.12 -2.74
N LEU A 22 7.35 -2.51 -3.70
CA LEU A 22 7.26 -2.85 -5.13
C LEU A 22 8.13 -4.05 -5.55
N LYS A 23 9.11 -4.47 -4.73
CA LYS A 23 10.07 -5.55 -5.07
C LYS A 23 9.84 -6.85 -4.31
N GLU A 24 9.37 -6.77 -3.07
CA GLU A 24 9.26 -7.91 -2.16
C GLU A 24 7.91 -8.62 -2.33
N ASP A 25 7.65 -9.30 -3.45
CA ASP A 25 6.54 -10.27 -3.68
C ASP A 25 5.34 -9.75 -4.52
N ASP A 26 4.52 -10.67 -5.05
CA ASP A 26 3.41 -10.44 -6.01
C ASP A 26 2.08 -9.96 -5.38
N TYR A 27 2.09 -9.48 -4.14
CA TYR A 27 0.88 -8.95 -3.52
C TYR A 27 0.43 -7.63 -4.17
N ASP A 28 -0.88 -7.50 -4.40
CA ASP A 28 -1.52 -6.31 -4.97
C ASP A 28 -1.56 -5.17 -3.96
N ILE A 29 -1.86 -5.50 -2.69
CA ILE A 29 -2.10 -4.54 -1.62
C ILE A 29 -1.25 -4.85 -0.39
N TYR A 30 -0.59 -3.82 0.13
CA TYR A 30 0.09 -3.87 1.42
C TYR A 30 -0.69 -3.07 2.45
N ILE A 31 -0.99 -3.69 3.58
CA ILE A 31 -1.64 -3.01 4.70
C ILE A 31 -0.65 -2.88 5.84
N ILE A 32 -0.35 -1.65 6.23
CA ILE A 32 0.52 -1.34 7.35
C ILE A 32 -0.34 -0.91 8.53
N LEU A 33 -0.31 -1.68 9.62
CA LEU A 33 -0.99 -1.29 10.85
C LEU A 33 -0.26 -0.13 11.52
N LEU A 34 -1.03 0.87 11.93
CA LEU A 34 -0.59 1.98 12.76
C LEU A 34 -1.28 1.88 14.13
N GLN A 35 -0.81 2.69 15.08
CA GLN A 35 -1.45 2.82 16.38
C GLN A 35 -2.88 3.40 16.27
N ASN A 36 -3.67 3.26 17.33
CA ASN A 36 -5.01 3.85 17.45
C ASN A 36 -6.02 3.41 16.37
N ARG A 37 -5.97 2.13 15.98
CA ARG A 37 -6.85 1.52 14.95
C ARG A 37 -6.74 2.24 13.60
N LYS A 38 -5.59 2.83 13.30
CA LYS A 38 -5.29 3.39 11.98
C LYS A 38 -4.48 2.39 11.18
N PHE A 39 -4.59 2.46 9.86
CA PHE A 39 -3.76 1.67 8.97
C PHE A 39 -3.60 2.38 7.63
N VAL A 40 -2.55 2.00 6.90
CA VAL A 40 -2.25 2.54 5.58
C VAL A 40 -2.30 1.40 4.58
N GLU A 41 -3.09 1.59 3.53
CA GLU A 41 -3.12 0.72 2.36
C GLU A 41 -2.19 1.28 1.30
N TYR A 42 -1.35 0.43 0.72
CA TYR A 42 -0.56 0.73 -0.48
C TYR A 42 -0.98 -0.22 -1.59
N PHE A 43 -1.62 0.31 -2.62
CA PHE A 43 -2.00 -0.45 -3.82
C PHE A 43 -0.91 -0.29 -4.86
N LYS A 44 -0.43 -1.41 -5.41
CA LYS A 44 0.41 -1.38 -6.61
C LYS A 44 -0.43 -1.00 -7.81
N SER A 45 0.10 -0.10 -8.62
CA SER A 45 -0.55 0.36 -9.84
C SER A 45 0.51 0.72 -10.88
N HIS A 46 0.08 1.05 -12.08
CA HIS A 46 0.93 1.55 -13.14
C HIS A 46 0.18 2.64 -13.91
N ASP A 47 0.93 3.61 -14.40
CA ASP A 47 0.44 4.60 -15.35
C ASP A 47 0.17 3.91 -16.69
N ILE A 48 -1.01 4.13 -17.27
CA ILE A 48 -1.42 3.44 -18.49
C ILE A 48 -0.65 3.91 -19.73
N ASP A 49 -0.28 5.20 -19.76
CA ASP A 49 0.38 5.83 -20.90
C ASP A 49 1.88 5.53 -20.91
N SER A 50 2.54 5.59 -19.76
CA SER A 50 3.99 5.45 -19.63
C SER A 50 4.47 4.10 -19.07
N GLY A 51 3.56 3.27 -18.55
CA GLY A 51 3.89 2.03 -17.86
C GLY A 51 4.65 2.23 -16.54
N GLU A 52 4.75 3.47 -16.04
CA GLU A 52 5.48 3.75 -14.82
C GLU A 52 4.78 3.13 -13.61
N LYS A 53 5.52 2.39 -12.79
CA LYS A 53 4.99 1.86 -11.52
C LYS A 53 4.55 3.00 -10.60
N LEU A 54 3.38 2.86 -10.00
CA LEU A 54 2.81 3.80 -9.05
C LEU A 54 2.40 3.06 -7.78
N LEU A 55 2.35 3.78 -6.67
CA LEU A 55 1.71 3.32 -5.43
C LEU A 55 0.60 4.28 -5.05
N ILE A 56 -0.60 3.75 -4.84
CA ILE A 56 -1.72 4.51 -4.27
C ILE A 56 -1.69 4.28 -2.77
N ARG A 57 -1.43 5.34 -2.01
CA ARG A 57 -1.42 5.32 -0.55
C ARG A 57 -2.75 5.84 -0.01
N LYS A 58 -3.43 5.05 0.81
CA LYS A 58 -4.69 5.43 1.46
C LYS A 58 -4.60 5.24 2.96
N GLU A 59 -4.76 6.32 3.71
CA GLU A 59 -4.88 6.24 5.17
C GLU A 59 -6.33 6.03 5.59
N LYS A 60 -6.55 5.08 6.50
CA LYS A 60 -7.85 4.76 7.07
C LYS A 60 -7.78 4.60 8.58
N LYS A 61 -8.93 4.78 9.22
CA LYS A 61 -9.18 4.45 10.63
C LYS A 61 -10.33 3.47 10.69
N GLY A 62 -10.18 2.37 11.42
CA GLY A 62 -11.23 1.36 11.53
C GLY A 62 -10.71 -0.03 11.85
N ASN A 63 -11.54 -1.03 11.58
CA ASN A 63 -11.20 -2.43 11.79
C ASN A 63 -10.49 -2.99 10.54
N VAL A 64 -9.18 -3.25 10.66
CA VAL A 64 -8.36 -3.80 9.57
C VAL A 64 -8.89 -5.15 9.06
N MET A 65 -9.46 -5.99 9.93
CA MET A 65 -9.94 -7.31 9.54
C MET A 65 -11.16 -7.22 8.63
N LYS A 66 -12.05 -6.25 8.86
CA LYS A 66 -13.18 -5.97 7.97
C LYS A 66 -12.70 -5.53 6.59
N GLU A 67 -11.66 -4.71 6.56
CA GLU A 67 -11.07 -4.22 5.32
C GLU A 67 -10.36 -5.34 4.54
N ILE A 68 -9.56 -6.16 5.22
CA ILE A 68 -8.92 -7.34 4.62
C ILE A 68 -9.97 -8.27 4.02
N LYS A 69 -11.08 -8.51 4.74
CA LYS A 69 -12.17 -9.35 4.24
C LYS A 69 -12.76 -8.77 2.95
N ARG A 70 -13.12 -7.48 2.95
CA ARG A 70 -13.66 -6.78 1.77
C ARG A 70 -12.72 -6.86 0.57
N LEU A 71 -11.44 -6.56 0.77
CA LEU A 71 -10.44 -6.57 -0.31
C LEU A 71 -10.17 -7.99 -0.85
N LYS A 72 -10.23 -9.01 0.01
CA LYS A 72 -10.16 -10.41 -0.44
C LYS A 72 -11.39 -10.83 -1.23
N GLU A 73 -12.57 -10.38 -0.83
CA GLU A 73 -13.83 -10.59 -1.58
C GLU A 73 -13.80 -9.89 -2.95
N GLU A 74 -13.08 -8.77 -3.06
CA GLU A 74 -12.79 -8.08 -4.33
C GLU A 74 -11.69 -8.78 -5.17
N GLY A 75 -11.12 -9.88 -4.67
CA GLY A 75 -10.12 -10.69 -5.39
C GLY A 75 -8.67 -10.22 -5.26
N PHE A 76 -8.39 -9.25 -4.40
CA PHE A 76 -7.01 -8.76 -4.21
C PHE A 76 -6.18 -9.71 -3.36
N SER A 77 -4.91 -9.86 -3.74
CA SER A 77 -3.89 -10.46 -2.89
C SER A 77 -3.32 -9.42 -1.91
N ILE A 78 -3.30 -9.76 -0.62
CA ILE A 78 -3.01 -8.80 0.45
C ILE A 78 -1.89 -9.30 1.36
N LYS A 79 -0.91 -8.44 1.64
CA LYS A 79 0.10 -8.64 2.67
C LYS A 79 -0.12 -7.67 3.83
N LEU A 80 -0.35 -8.22 5.03
CA LEU A 80 -0.43 -7.46 6.26
C LEU A 80 0.98 -7.33 6.86
N VAL A 81 1.42 -6.10 7.10
CA VAL A 81 2.72 -5.79 7.70
C VAL A 81 2.49 -5.14 9.06
N ILE A 82 3.01 -5.80 10.10
CA ILE A 82 3.01 -5.30 11.47
C ILE A 82 4.43 -4.82 11.77
N PHE A 83 4.63 -3.52 11.96
CA PHE A 83 5.88 -3.04 12.54
C PHE A 83 5.74 -3.14 14.06
N SER A 84 6.42 -4.11 14.68
CA SER A 84 6.78 -3.96 16.09
C SER A 84 7.88 -2.91 16.15
N LEU A 85 7.59 -1.76 16.74
CA LEU A 85 8.60 -0.81 17.18
C LEU A 85 9.48 -1.47 18.25
#